data_AF-A0A2D3VTK2-F1
#
_entry.id   AF-A0A2D3VTK2-F1
#
_cell.length_a   1.000
_cell.length_b   1.000
_cell.length_c   1.000
_cell.angle_alpha   90.00
_cell.angle_beta   90.00
_cell.angle_gamma   90.00
#
_symmetry.space_group_name_H-M   'P 1'
#
loop_
_entity.id
_entity.type
_entity.pdbx_description
1 polymer ?
#
loop_
_entity_poly.entity_id
_entity_poly.type
_entity_poly.pdbx_seq_one_letter_code
_entity_poly.pdbx_strand_id
1 'polypeptide(L)' 'MNDKIIAYQGVEGAYSNLACKNSFPNSITIACETFEDAMKL' A
#
# COMPACT_ATOMS: atom_id res chain seq x y z
N MET A 1 -12.43 3.64 14.82
CA MET A 1 -12.46 3.48 13.36
C MET A 1 -11.19 2.73 12.99
N ASN A 2 -11.30 1.53 12.41
CA ASN A 2 -10.11 0.84 11.91
C ASN A 2 -9.84 1.37 10.50
N ASP A 3 -8.85 2.25 10.38
CA ASP A 3 -8.33 2.61 9.07
C ASP A 3 -7.72 1.35 8.45
N LYS A 4 -8.16 0.99 7.24
CA LYS A 4 -7.60 -0.16 6.53
C LYS A 4 -6.16 0.18 6.13
N ILE A 5 -5.25 -0.76 6.37
CA ILE A 5 -3.87 -0.66 5.91
C ILE A 5 -3.74 -1.44 4.60
N ILE A 6 -3.14 -0.83 3.59
CA ILE A 6 -2.85 -1.46 2.30
C ILE A 6 -1.33 -1.46 2.09
N ALA A 7 -0.73 -2.64 2.23
CA ALA A 7 0.67 -2.84 1.91
C ALA A 7 0.85 -3.03 0.39
N TYR A 8 1.94 -2.51 -0.15
CA TYR A 8 2.31 -2.69 -1.56
C TYR A 8 3.83 -2.72 -1.70
N GLN A 9 4.31 -3.43 -2.72
CA GLN A 9 5.73 -3.41 -3.08
C GLN A 9 6.05 -2.15 -3.90
N GLY A 10 7.13 -1.47 -3.52
CA GLY A 10 7.66 -0.29 -4.20
C GLY A 10 7.94 0.87 -3.25
N VAL A 11 7.86 2.09 -3.78
CA VAL A 11 8.09 3.32 -3.04
C VAL A 11 6.90 4.26 -3.13
N GLU A 12 6.85 5.31 -2.30
CA GLU A 12 5.83 6.36 -2.44
C GLU A 12 5.91 7.02 -3.82
N GLY A 13 4.75 7.30 -4.42
CA GLY A 13 4.67 7.86 -5.78
C GLY A 13 4.80 6.85 -6.93
N ALA A 14 5.12 5.57 -6.64
CA ALA A 14 5.07 4.51 -7.65
C ALA A 14 3.64 4.22 -8.12
N TYR A 15 3.49 3.49 -9.24
CA TYR A 15 2.16 3.09 -9.73
C TYR A 15 1.37 2.26 -8.72
N SER A 16 2.04 1.40 -7.94
CA SER A 16 1.41 0.69 -6.83
C SER A 16 0.81 1.65 -5.80
N ASN A 17 1.51 2.74 -5.44
CA ASN A 17 0.99 3.76 -4.53
C ASN A 17 -0.24 4.47 -5.11
N LEU A 18 -0.20 4.82 -6.40
CA LEU A 18 -1.34 5.43 -7.09
C LEU A 18 -2.54 4.48 -7.14
N ALA A 19 -2.33 3.19 -7.41
CA ALA A 19 -3.38 2.18 -7.40
C ALA A 19 -4.02 2.07 -6.00
N CYS A 20 -3.22 2.01 -4.93
CA CYS A 20 -3.73 1.99 -3.56
C CYS A 20 -4.57 3.24 -3.25
N LYS A 21 -4.09 4.43 -3.61
CA LYS A 21 -4.82 5.71 -3.39
C LYS A 21 -6.14 5.78 -4.19
N ASN A 22 -6.17 5.24 -5.40
CA ASN A 22 -7.38 5.23 -6.23
C ASN A 22 -8.40 4.18 -5.78
N SER A 23 -7.96 2.97 -5.43
CA SER A 23 -8.84 1.87 -5.02
C SER A 23 -9.28 1.95 -3.56
N PHE A 24 -8.45 2.54 -2.68
CA PHE A 24 -8.71 2.69 -1.25
C PHE A 24 -8.39 4.11 -0.75
N PRO A 25 -9.15 5.14 -1.17
CA PRO A 25 -8.81 6.55 -0.90
C PRO A 25 -8.70 6.94 0.59
N ASN A 26 -9.41 6.22 1.47
CA ASN A 26 -9.44 6.48 2.91
C ASN A 26 -8.58 5.47 3.70
N SER A 27 -7.63 4.80 3.05
CA SER A 27 -6.73 3.84 3.67
C SER A 27 -5.36 4.46 3.97
N ILE A 28 -4.63 3.84 4.89
CA ILE A 28 -3.20 4.10 5.07
C ILE A 28 -2.43 3.14 4.16
N THR A 29 -1.51 3.65 3.36
CA THR A 29 -0.71 2.81 2.45
C THR A 29 0.71 2.62 2.98
N ILE A 30 1.24 1.41 2.94
CA ILE A 30 2.61 1.08 3.39
C ILE A 30 3.42 0.55 2.21
N ALA A 31 4.51 1.23 1.89
CA ALA A 31 5.51 0.80 0.92
C ALA A 31 6.41 -0.28 1.53
N CYS A 32 6.66 -1.35 0.77
CA CYS A 32 7.53 -2.47 1.14
C CYS A 32 8.61 -2.67 0.08
N GLU A 33 9.78 -3.16 0.50
CA GLU A 33 10.90 -3.40 -0.42
C GLU A 33 10.61 -4.57 -1.36
N THR A 34 10.10 -5.69 -0.82
CA THR A 34 9.77 -6.89 -1.59
C THR A 34 8.26 -7.19 -1.60
N PHE A 35 7.83 -8.04 -2.53
CA PHE A 35 6.43 -8.48 -2.58
C PHE A 35 6.10 -9.40 -1.39
N GLU A 36 7.07 -10.19 -0.96
CA GLU A 36 6.99 -11.08 0.19
C GLU A 36 6.73 -10.30 1.48
N ASP A 37 7.37 -9.13 1.66
CA ASP A 37 7.11 -8.25 2.79
C ASP A 37 5.68 -7.72 2.76
N ALA A 38 5.21 -7.26 1.59
CA ALA A 38 3.86 -6.75 1.44
C ALA A 38 2.77 -7.81 1.68
N MET A 39 3.02 -9.08 1.32
CA MET A 39 2.07 -10.19 1.53
C MET A 39 2.02 -10.71 2.97
N LYS A 40 3.03 -10.39 3.80
CA LYS A 40 3.11 -10.83 5.21
C LYS A 40 2.60 -9.80 6.22
N LEU A 41 2.36 -8.56 5.77
CA LEU A 41 1.81 -7.44 6.54
C LEU A 41 0.29 -7.57 6.72
#